data_AF-A0A558IPE9-F1
#
_entry.id   AF-A0A558IPE9-F1
#
_cell.length_a   1.000
_cell.length_b   1.000
_cell.length_c   1.000
_cell.angle_alpha   90.00
_cell.angle_beta   90.00
_cell.angle_gamma   90.00
#
_symmetry.space_group_name_H-M   'P 1'
#
loop_
_entity.id
_entity.type
_entity.pdbx_description
1 polymer ?
#
loop_
_entity_poly.entity_id
_entity_poly.type
_entity_poly.pdbx_seq_one_letter_code
_entity_poly.pdbx_strand_id
1 'polypeptide(L)'
;MSARARIVGLDIARSLAIIGMIILHMANLVWSAKVVLSGLPAAGFAIIAGTTMMILARDYSLRVFLKLVARGLIVMLIGVALLPVGGEIQVVLVVMGAAMALTAWVPPLATVWKILLFALATAGATVLYAPYTLPQVYPLVAFLAYMVAGMLLYDVYLTRPTRTQIVTSAVAVVVTGIGLWQRFNPDIAGWLRFTGHTGVLGEILLSVAVTAVVLHLCLIIGRQLPRLTFPFAALGSMSLTIYILHILTTRYWQAHVSLHNTMAALGFVLAFLVLSALWKKFCGKGPAERVVAWAIKEVAA
;
A
#
# COMPACT_ATOMS: atom_id res chain seq x y z
N MET A 1 13.03 24.19 -14.52
CA MET A 1 11.96 23.27 -14.09
C MET A 1 12.14 22.97 -12.60
N SER A 2 11.33 23.56 -11.73
CA SER A 2 11.44 23.38 -10.28
C SER A 2 11.36 21.89 -9.92
N ALA A 3 12.39 21.38 -9.25
CA ALA A 3 12.42 20.00 -8.76
C ALA A 3 11.26 19.82 -7.78
N ARG A 4 10.23 19.07 -8.20
CA ARG A 4 9.05 18.71 -7.39
C ARG A 4 9.47 18.34 -5.97
N ALA A 5 8.96 19.06 -4.97
CA ALA A 5 9.17 18.73 -3.57
C ALA A 5 8.59 17.33 -3.29
N ARG A 6 9.49 16.36 -3.14
CA ARG A 6 9.14 14.96 -2.85
C ARG A 6 8.60 14.88 -1.43
N ILE A 7 7.43 14.27 -1.26
CA ILE A 7 6.79 14.13 0.07
C ILE A 7 7.42 12.93 0.79
N VAL A 8 8.43 13.21 1.62
CA VAL A 8 9.21 12.21 2.37
C VAL A 8 8.31 11.28 3.19
N GLY A 9 7.29 11.83 3.87
CA GLY A 9 6.37 11.03 4.68
C GLY A 9 5.60 9.97 3.89
N LEU A 10 5.30 10.23 2.61
CA LEU A 10 4.62 9.26 1.77
C LEU A 10 5.54 8.08 1.42
N ASP A 11 6.82 8.35 1.20
CA ASP A 11 7.81 7.29 0.98
C ASP A 11 8.00 6.46 2.26
N ILE A 12 8.09 7.09 3.43
CA ILE A 12 8.16 6.37 4.71
C ILE A 12 6.95 5.44 4.86
N ALA A 13 5.73 5.92 4.60
CA ALA A 13 4.52 5.09 4.68
C ALA A 13 4.58 3.88 3.73
N ARG A 14 5.04 4.06 2.48
CA ARG A 14 5.26 2.92 1.55
C ARG A 14 6.28 1.92 2.10
N SER A 15 7.37 2.41 2.71
CA SER A 15 8.39 1.53 3.28
C SER A 15 7.86 0.70 4.43
N LEU A 16 7.05 1.28 5.33
CA LEU A 16 6.44 0.56 6.44
C LEU A 16 5.46 -0.51 5.96
N ALA A 17 4.71 -0.25 4.88
CA ALA A 17 3.85 -1.25 4.27
C ALA A 17 4.67 -2.44 3.71
N ILE A 18 5.79 -2.18 3.04
CA ILE A 18 6.69 -3.25 2.56
C ILE A 18 7.31 -4.03 3.72
N ILE A 19 7.80 -3.33 4.74
CA ILE A 19 8.37 -3.98 5.94
C ILE A 19 7.32 -4.85 6.62
N GLY A 20 6.08 -4.38 6.76
CA GLY A 20 4.98 -5.17 7.30
C GLY A 20 4.69 -6.43 6.48
N MET A 21 4.76 -6.36 5.14
CA MET A 21 4.64 -7.53 4.27
C MET A 21 5.80 -8.51 4.51
N ILE A 22 7.05 -8.04 4.58
CA ILE A 22 8.22 -8.88 4.86
C ILE A 22 8.05 -9.62 6.20
N ILE A 23 7.68 -8.89 7.26
CA ILE A 23 7.50 -9.46 8.60
C ILE A 23 6.41 -10.53 8.61
N LEU A 24 5.26 -10.27 7.96
CA LEU A 24 4.16 -11.25 7.90
C LEU A 24 4.50 -12.55 7.17
N HIS A 25 5.41 -12.51 6.18
CA HIS A 25 5.77 -13.67 5.36
C HIS A 25 7.01 -14.41 5.86
N MET A 26 7.88 -13.72 6.62
CA MET A 26 9.18 -14.28 7.01
C MET A 26 9.34 -14.49 8.50
N ALA A 27 8.68 -13.71 9.37
CA ALA A 27 8.90 -13.82 10.80
C ALA A 27 8.08 -14.97 11.42
N ASN A 28 8.61 -15.58 12.48
CA ASN A 28 7.84 -16.48 13.33
C ASN A 28 7.06 -15.64 14.34
N LEU A 29 5.86 -15.21 13.95
CA LEU A 29 5.00 -14.35 14.77
C LEU A 29 4.12 -15.18 15.70
N VAL A 30 3.95 -14.71 16.93
CA VAL A 30 2.88 -15.18 17.79
C VAL A 30 1.51 -14.93 17.13
N TRP A 31 0.55 -15.82 17.39
CA TRP A 31 -0.76 -15.79 16.74
C TRP A 31 -1.44 -14.40 16.81
N SER A 32 -1.42 -13.76 17.98
CA SER A 32 -2.02 -12.44 18.17
C SER A 32 -1.41 -11.37 17.27
N ALA A 33 -0.09 -11.36 17.09
CA ALA A 33 0.59 -10.44 16.19
C ALA A 33 0.21 -10.70 14.72
N LYS A 34 0.10 -11.97 14.33
CA LYS A 34 -0.38 -12.35 12.99
C LYS A 34 -1.82 -11.90 12.76
N VAL A 35 -2.71 -12.06 13.74
CA VAL A 35 -4.11 -11.58 13.68
C VAL A 35 -4.16 -10.07 13.54
N VAL A 36 -3.41 -9.32 14.36
CA VAL A 36 -3.37 -7.86 14.32
C VAL A 36 -2.91 -7.35 12.95
N LEU A 37 -1.82 -7.91 12.42
CA LEU A 37 -1.20 -7.41 11.19
C LEU A 37 -1.87 -7.93 9.91
N SER A 38 -2.63 -9.03 9.96
CA SER A 38 -3.19 -9.69 8.77
C SER A 38 -3.89 -8.71 7.82
N GLY A 39 -3.48 -8.68 6.55
CA GLY A 39 -4.04 -7.82 5.49
C GLY A 39 -3.65 -6.34 5.53
N LEU A 40 -3.31 -5.78 6.71
CA LEU A 40 -3.09 -4.34 6.88
C LEU A 40 -1.93 -3.79 6.02
N PRO A 41 -0.73 -4.43 5.96
CA PRO A 41 0.36 -3.91 5.14
C PRO A 41 0.05 -3.90 3.64
N ALA A 42 -0.64 -4.92 3.12
CA ALA A 42 -1.02 -5.00 1.71
C ALA A 42 -2.09 -3.96 1.34
N ALA A 43 -3.12 -3.81 2.18
CA ALA A 43 -4.14 -2.78 1.99
C ALA A 43 -3.53 -1.37 2.10
N GLY A 44 -2.68 -1.15 3.11
CA GLY A 44 -1.95 0.11 3.28
C GLY A 44 -1.08 0.45 2.08
N PHE A 45 -0.40 -0.53 1.49
CA PHE A 45 0.37 -0.33 0.27
C PHE A 45 -0.49 0.17 -0.90
N ALA A 46 -1.68 -0.42 -1.10
CA ALA A 46 -2.64 0.00 -2.12
C ALA A 46 -3.23 1.40 -1.85
N ILE A 47 -3.57 1.71 -0.60
CA ILE A 47 -4.07 3.04 -0.19
C ILE A 47 -3.01 4.11 -0.47
N ILE A 48 -1.74 3.87 -0.11
CA ILE A 48 -0.65 4.82 -0.38
C ILE A 48 -0.37 4.96 -1.89
N ALA A 49 -0.61 3.90 -2.69
CA ALA A 49 -0.56 4.00 -4.14
C ALA A 49 -1.64 4.95 -4.68
N GLY A 50 -2.86 4.93 -4.13
CA GLY A 50 -3.95 5.85 -4.46
C GLY A 50 -3.61 7.31 -4.13
N THR A 51 -3.01 7.56 -2.97
CA THR A 51 -2.47 8.88 -2.62
C THR A 51 -1.39 9.34 -3.62
N THR A 52 -0.56 8.40 -4.08
CA THR A 52 0.48 8.69 -5.07
C THR A 52 -0.11 9.01 -6.45
N MET A 53 -1.23 8.39 -6.85
CA MET A 53 -1.92 8.72 -8.11
C MET A 53 -2.37 10.18 -8.16
N MET A 54 -2.89 10.72 -7.05
CA MET A 54 -3.30 12.13 -6.96
C MET A 54 -2.14 13.10 -7.23
N ILE A 55 -0.94 12.79 -6.73
CA ILE A 55 0.26 13.61 -6.98
C ILE A 55 0.66 13.58 -8.47
N LEU A 56 0.51 12.42 -9.10
CA LEU A 56 0.83 12.25 -10.53
C LEU A 56 -0.21 12.93 -11.44
N ALA A 57 -1.43 13.10 -10.94
CA ALA A 57 -2.61 13.55 -11.66
C ALA A 57 -2.88 15.06 -11.63
N ARG A 58 -1.98 15.89 -11.06
CA ARG A 58 -2.21 17.32 -10.78
C ARG A 58 -2.64 18.18 -11.98
N ASP A 59 -2.22 17.80 -13.20
CA ASP A 59 -2.59 18.46 -14.47
C ASP A 59 -3.29 17.44 -15.37
N TYR A 60 -4.49 17.04 -14.93
CA TYR A 60 -5.18 15.91 -15.52
C TYR A 60 -5.52 16.15 -16.99
N SER A 61 -5.14 15.21 -17.84
CA SER A 61 -5.36 15.21 -19.29
C SER A 61 -5.42 13.77 -19.78
N LEU A 62 -5.87 13.55 -21.02
CA LEU A 62 -5.86 12.22 -21.64
C LEU A 62 -4.47 11.56 -21.58
N ARG A 63 -3.40 12.35 -21.79
CA ARG A 63 -2.02 11.86 -21.68
C ARG A 63 -1.68 11.38 -20.27
N VAL A 64 -2.12 12.11 -19.24
CA VAL A 64 -1.91 11.70 -17.84
C VAL A 64 -2.73 10.46 -17.48
N PHE A 65 -3.98 10.39 -17.94
CA PHE A 65 -4.82 9.21 -17.81
C PHE A 65 -4.14 7.96 -18.40
N LEU A 66 -3.71 8.04 -19.67
CA LEU A 66 -3.03 6.92 -20.33
C LEU A 66 -1.74 6.52 -19.61
N LYS A 67 -0.97 7.47 -19.07
CA LYS A 67 0.21 7.17 -18.25
C LYS A 67 -0.12 6.42 -16.96
N LEU A 68 -1.24 6.77 -16.30
CA LEU A 68 -1.69 6.06 -15.09
C LEU A 68 -2.17 4.64 -15.42
N VAL A 69 -2.95 4.48 -16.50
CA VAL A 69 -3.37 3.17 -17.01
C VAL A 69 -2.16 2.31 -17.36
N ALA A 70 -1.25 2.83 -18.20
CA ALA A 70 -0.03 2.13 -18.60
C ALA A 70 0.82 1.74 -17.38
N ARG A 71 0.97 2.63 -16.40
CA ARG A 71 1.67 2.31 -15.15
C ARG A 71 1.01 1.16 -14.39
N GLY A 72 -0.32 1.19 -14.25
CA GLY A 72 -1.09 0.12 -13.62
C GLY A 72 -0.89 -1.21 -14.33
N LEU A 73 -1.00 -1.22 -15.66
CA LEU A 73 -0.81 -2.40 -16.49
C LEU A 73 0.62 -2.95 -16.42
N ILE A 74 1.65 -2.10 -16.48
CA ILE A 74 3.04 -2.53 -16.33
C ILE A 74 3.27 -3.15 -14.94
N VAL A 75 2.76 -2.54 -13.87
CA VAL A 75 2.87 -3.09 -12.51
C VAL A 75 2.14 -4.43 -12.40
N MET A 76 0.97 -4.55 -13.03
CA MET A 76 0.22 -5.80 -13.11
C MET A 76 1.01 -6.89 -13.84
N LEU A 77 1.60 -6.57 -15.00
CA LEU A 77 2.43 -7.50 -15.77
C LEU A 77 3.67 -7.95 -15.01
N ILE A 78 4.34 -7.03 -14.31
CA ILE A 78 5.44 -7.38 -13.39
C ILE A 78 4.93 -8.33 -12.30
N GLY A 79 3.76 -8.06 -11.72
CA GLY A 79 3.12 -8.95 -10.76
C GLY A 79 2.88 -10.35 -11.31
N VAL A 80 2.34 -10.46 -12.52
CA VAL A 80 2.11 -11.74 -13.20
C VAL A 80 3.43 -12.48 -13.43
N ALA A 81 4.47 -11.78 -13.89
CA ALA A 81 5.80 -12.36 -14.11
C ALA A 81 6.46 -12.86 -12.81
N LEU A 82 6.07 -12.32 -11.64
CA LEU A 82 6.55 -12.75 -10.34
C LEU A 82 5.78 -13.94 -9.75
N LEU A 83 4.58 -14.27 -10.25
CA LEU A 83 3.77 -15.38 -9.73
C LEU A 83 4.54 -16.72 -9.69
N PRO A 84 5.28 -17.14 -10.75
CA PRO A 84 6.01 -18.42 -10.73
C PRO A 84 7.15 -18.44 -9.71
N VAL A 85 7.59 -17.27 -9.23
CA VAL A 85 8.70 -17.09 -8.30
C VAL A 85 8.28 -16.57 -6.93
N GLY A 86 6.98 -16.48 -6.66
CA GLY A 86 6.42 -16.03 -5.38
C GLY A 86 6.65 -16.97 -4.20
N GLY A 87 6.80 -18.28 -4.46
CA GLY A 87 6.81 -19.27 -3.37
C GLY A 87 5.48 -19.24 -2.60
N GLU A 88 5.54 -19.15 -1.28
CA GLU A 88 4.35 -18.99 -0.42
C GLU A 88 3.83 -17.54 -0.38
N ILE A 89 4.57 -16.59 -0.96
CA ILE A 89 4.19 -15.17 -0.99
C ILE A 89 3.13 -14.95 -2.07
N GLN A 90 1.99 -14.42 -1.66
CA GLN A 90 0.97 -13.95 -2.58
C GLN A 90 1.39 -12.60 -3.19
N VAL A 91 1.30 -12.46 -4.51
CA VAL A 91 1.81 -11.28 -5.22
C VAL A 91 0.75 -10.20 -5.36
N VAL A 92 0.78 -9.19 -4.49
CA VAL A 92 -0.20 -8.07 -4.46
C VAL A 92 -0.15 -7.17 -5.70
N LEU A 93 0.96 -7.16 -6.45
CA LEU A 93 1.14 -6.26 -7.60
C LEU A 93 0.10 -6.48 -8.71
N VAL A 94 -0.39 -7.71 -8.87
CA VAL A 94 -1.39 -8.04 -9.90
C VAL A 94 -2.67 -7.24 -9.65
N VAL A 95 -3.26 -7.42 -8.46
CA VAL A 95 -4.49 -6.71 -8.09
C VAL A 95 -4.28 -5.20 -8.01
N MET A 96 -3.11 -4.75 -7.54
CA MET A 96 -2.85 -3.34 -7.33
C MET A 96 -2.65 -2.61 -8.66
N GLY A 97 -1.99 -3.25 -9.62
CA GLY A 97 -1.86 -2.74 -10.98
C GLY A 97 -3.21 -2.67 -11.69
N ALA A 98 -4.05 -3.70 -11.57
CA ALA A 98 -5.42 -3.70 -12.08
C ALA A 98 -6.26 -2.58 -11.44
N ALA A 99 -6.26 -2.45 -10.12
CA ALA A 99 -6.98 -1.41 -9.40
C ALA A 99 -6.51 0.00 -9.79
N MET A 100 -5.20 0.20 -9.99
CA MET A 100 -4.63 1.47 -10.46
C MET A 100 -5.14 1.83 -11.86
N ALA A 101 -5.15 0.88 -12.79
CA ALA A 101 -5.65 1.10 -14.14
C ALA A 101 -7.17 1.41 -14.13
N LEU A 102 -7.95 0.63 -13.39
CA LEU A 102 -9.41 0.76 -13.30
C LEU A 102 -9.86 2.06 -12.61
N THR A 103 -9.02 2.65 -11.74
CA THR A 103 -9.32 3.91 -11.04
C THR A 103 -8.57 5.11 -11.62
N ALA A 104 -7.86 4.97 -12.74
CA ALA A 104 -7.07 6.04 -13.34
C ALA A 104 -7.88 7.30 -13.73
N TRP A 105 -9.20 7.15 -13.91
CA TRP A 105 -10.17 8.21 -14.23
C TRP A 105 -10.71 8.98 -13.02
N VAL A 106 -10.47 8.49 -11.79
CA VAL A 106 -10.99 9.06 -10.53
C VAL A 106 -10.24 10.31 -10.03
N PRO A 107 -8.92 10.50 -10.22
CA PRO A 107 -8.20 11.65 -9.67
C PRO A 107 -8.79 13.04 -9.92
N PRO A 108 -9.30 13.40 -11.12
CA PRO A 108 -9.83 14.74 -11.38
C PRO A 108 -11.19 14.99 -10.71
N LEU A 109 -11.86 13.97 -10.17
CA LEU A 109 -13.19 14.11 -9.61
C LEU A 109 -13.16 14.92 -8.30
N ALA A 110 -14.24 15.66 -8.04
CA ALA A 110 -14.43 16.33 -6.75
C ALA A 110 -14.48 15.31 -5.60
N THR A 111 -14.09 15.74 -4.38
CA THR A 111 -14.04 14.86 -3.19
C THR A 111 -15.38 14.16 -2.93
N VAL A 112 -16.52 14.80 -3.20
CA VAL A 112 -17.85 14.17 -3.04
C VAL A 112 -18.02 12.92 -3.90
N TRP A 113 -17.58 12.96 -5.15
CA TRP A 113 -17.65 11.80 -6.05
C TRP A 113 -16.69 10.70 -5.62
N LYS A 114 -15.51 11.06 -5.10
CA LYS A 114 -14.59 10.08 -4.51
C LYS A 114 -15.20 9.40 -3.27
N ILE A 115 -15.93 10.15 -2.43
CA ILE A 115 -16.67 9.59 -1.27
C ILE A 115 -17.74 8.61 -1.75
N LEU A 116 -18.54 8.99 -2.76
CA LEU A 116 -19.56 8.12 -3.33
C LEU A 116 -18.97 6.84 -3.93
N LEU A 117 -17.88 6.96 -4.70
CA LEU A 117 -17.18 5.80 -5.28
C LEU A 117 -16.57 4.90 -4.21
N PHE A 118 -16.01 5.47 -3.14
CA PHE A 118 -15.51 4.69 -2.01
C PHE A 118 -16.65 3.93 -1.32
N ALA A 119 -17.79 4.58 -1.08
CA ALA A 119 -18.97 3.96 -0.48
C ALA A 119 -19.51 2.82 -1.37
N LEU A 120 -19.65 3.06 -2.68
CA LEU A 120 -20.12 2.06 -3.64
C LEU A 120 -19.17 0.88 -3.76
N ALA A 121 -17.85 1.12 -3.85
CA ALA A 121 -16.86 0.04 -3.91
C ALA A 121 -16.84 -0.78 -2.61
N THR A 122 -16.97 -0.12 -1.46
CA THR A 122 -17.04 -0.78 -0.15
C THR A 122 -18.31 -1.62 -0.01
N ALA A 123 -19.46 -1.08 -0.39
CA ALA A 123 -20.73 -1.81 -0.38
C ALA A 123 -20.70 -2.99 -1.36
N GLY A 124 -20.23 -2.77 -2.59
CA GLY A 124 -20.08 -3.81 -3.60
C GLY A 124 -19.13 -4.93 -3.17
N ALA A 125 -17.98 -4.59 -2.60
CA ALA A 125 -17.06 -5.57 -2.03
C ALA A 125 -17.70 -6.35 -0.87
N THR A 126 -18.41 -5.65 0.02
CA THR A 126 -19.09 -6.29 1.16
C THR A 126 -20.17 -7.26 0.70
N VAL A 127 -21.03 -6.88 -0.24
CA VAL A 127 -22.07 -7.77 -0.79
C VAL A 127 -21.45 -8.96 -1.49
N LEU A 128 -20.39 -8.73 -2.28
CA LEU A 128 -19.73 -9.78 -3.04
C LEU A 128 -18.99 -10.78 -2.14
N TYR A 129 -18.33 -10.31 -1.07
CA TYR A 129 -17.41 -11.13 -0.29
C TYR A 129 -17.94 -11.59 1.08
N ALA A 130 -18.97 -10.96 1.63
CA ALA A 130 -19.58 -11.37 2.91
C ALA A 130 -20.03 -12.84 2.95
N PRO A 131 -20.53 -13.46 1.86
CA PRO A 131 -20.94 -14.87 1.87
C PRO A 131 -19.78 -15.86 2.04
N TYR A 132 -18.53 -15.47 1.71
CA TYR A 132 -17.40 -16.40 1.80
C TYR A 132 -16.88 -16.52 3.22
N THR A 133 -16.61 -17.74 3.67
CA THR A 133 -16.04 -18.02 5.00
C THR A 133 -14.52 -17.95 4.99
N LEU A 134 -13.90 -18.28 3.86
CA LEU A 134 -12.44 -18.28 3.69
C LEU A 134 -11.91 -16.93 3.20
N PRO A 135 -10.68 -16.55 3.60
CA PRO A 135 -10.03 -15.36 3.07
C PRO A 135 -9.84 -15.46 1.56
N GLN A 136 -10.15 -14.37 0.87
CA GLN A 136 -9.97 -14.19 -0.56
C GLN A 136 -8.57 -13.64 -0.84
N VAL A 137 -7.85 -14.26 -1.78
CA VAL A 137 -6.54 -13.75 -2.19
C VAL A 137 -6.73 -12.44 -2.93
N TYR A 138 -6.52 -11.33 -2.22
CA TYR A 138 -6.58 -9.96 -2.71
C TYR A 138 -7.88 -9.60 -3.46
N PRO A 139 -9.00 -9.41 -2.73
CA PRO A 139 -10.30 -9.11 -3.33
C PRO A 139 -10.28 -7.81 -4.15
N LEU A 140 -10.38 -7.93 -5.48
CA LEU A 140 -10.21 -6.78 -6.40
C LEU A 140 -11.13 -5.61 -6.07
N VAL A 141 -12.40 -5.86 -5.76
CA VAL A 141 -13.37 -4.78 -5.46
C VAL A 141 -12.99 -4.03 -4.17
N ALA A 142 -12.45 -4.73 -3.16
CA ALA A 142 -11.90 -4.08 -1.97
C ALA A 142 -10.63 -3.27 -2.30
N PHE A 143 -9.79 -3.74 -3.22
CA PHE A 143 -8.64 -2.99 -3.71
C PHE A 143 -9.00 -1.72 -4.49
N LEU A 144 -10.14 -1.71 -5.20
CA LEU A 144 -10.71 -0.47 -5.75
C LEU A 144 -11.07 0.51 -4.63
N ALA A 145 -11.73 0.03 -3.57
CA ALA A 145 -12.05 0.85 -2.40
C ALA A 145 -10.77 1.39 -1.73
N TYR A 146 -9.73 0.57 -1.56
CA TYR A 146 -8.43 1.01 -1.04
C TYR A 146 -7.77 2.09 -1.89
N MET A 147 -7.79 1.93 -3.22
CA MET A 147 -7.20 2.91 -4.12
C MET A 147 -7.93 4.27 -4.04
N VAL A 148 -9.27 4.26 -4.01
CA VAL A 148 -10.08 5.48 -3.85
C VAL A 148 -9.91 6.09 -2.45
N ALA A 149 -9.83 5.27 -1.40
CA ALA A 149 -9.52 5.74 -0.04
C ALA A 149 -8.18 6.48 0.01
N GLY A 150 -7.17 5.97 -0.70
CA GLY A 150 -5.89 6.66 -0.88
C GLY A 150 -6.01 8.06 -1.46
N MET A 151 -6.90 8.25 -2.44
CA MET A 151 -7.19 9.56 -3.03
C MET A 151 -7.93 10.48 -2.06
N LEU A 152 -8.83 9.93 -1.22
CA LEU A 152 -9.48 10.69 -0.15
C LEU A 152 -8.49 11.11 0.94
N LEU A 153 -7.54 10.25 1.31
CA LEU A 153 -6.48 10.59 2.25
C LEU A 153 -5.54 11.66 1.69
N TYR A 154 -5.30 11.68 0.38
CA TYR A 154 -4.60 12.79 -0.28
C TYR A 154 -5.37 14.10 -0.09
N ASP A 155 -6.68 14.11 -0.39
CA ASP A 155 -7.51 15.30 -0.23
C ASP A 155 -7.41 15.80 1.23
N VAL A 156 -7.58 14.94 2.23
CA VAL A 156 -7.49 15.31 3.64
C VAL A 156 -6.10 15.80 4.06
N TYR A 157 -5.05 14.99 3.89
CA TYR A 157 -3.75 15.25 4.53
C TYR A 157 -2.83 16.19 3.75
N LEU A 158 -3.08 16.39 2.45
CA LEU A 158 -2.22 17.19 1.59
C LEU A 158 -2.90 18.45 1.04
N THR A 159 -4.23 18.58 1.17
CA THR A 159 -4.95 19.77 0.66
C THR A 159 -5.80 20.50 1.70
N ARG A 160 -6.32 19.81 2.73
CA ARG A 160 -7.19 20.41 3.75
C ARG A 160 -6.39 21.01 4.93
N PRO A 161 -6.97 21.96 5.69
CA PRO A 161 -6.31 22.57 6.84
C PRO A 161 -6.04 21.56 7.97
N THR A 162 -5.08 21.90 8.83
CA THR A 162 -4.63 21.06 9.96
C THR A 162 -5.77 20.57 10.86
N ARG A 163 -6.82 21.39 11.07
CA ARG A 163 -8.00 20.98 11.85
C ARG A 163 -8.68 19.74 11.27
N THR A 164 -8.89 19.69 9.95
CA THR A 164 -9.48 18.53 9.29
C THR A 164 -8.58 17.31 9.42
N GLN A 165 -7.27 17.49 9.25
CA GLN A 165 -6.28 16.41 9.40
C GLN A 165 -6.31 15.80 10.81
N ILE A 166 -6.36 16.64 11.85
CA ILE A 166 -6.43 16.20 13.25
C ILE A 166 -7.74 15.46 13.51
N VAL A 167 -8.88 16.03 13.11
CA VAL A 167 -10.20 15.39 13.33
C VAL A 167 -10.28 14.04 12.63
N THR A 168 -9.89 13.96 11.35
CA THR A 168 -9.87 12.69 10.61
C THR A 168 -8.94 11.67 11.29
N SER A 169 -7.80 12.11 11.81
CA SER A 169 -6.87 11.21 12.51
C SER A 169 -7.41 10.74 13.85
N ALA A 170 -8.07 11.61 14.61
CA ALA A 170 -8.70 11.23 15.87
C ALA A 170 -9.80 10.17 15.65
N VAL A 171 -10.64 10.37 14.63
CA VAL A 171 -11.64 9.36 14.21
C VAL A 171 -10.95 8.07 13.77
N ALA A 172 -9.88 8.15 12.97
CA ALA A 172 -9.14 6.99 12.52
C ALA A 172 -8.48 6.21 13.68
N VAL A 173 -8.00 6.88 14.73
CA VAL A 173 -7.47 6.23 15.95
C VAL A 173 -8.58 5.44 16.66
N VAL A 174 -9.77 6.01 16.82
CA VAL A 174 -10.91 5.33 17.45
C VAL A 174 -11.34 4.11 16.63
N VAL A 175 -11.51 4.27 15.32
CA VAL A 175 -11.87 3.16 14.42
C VAL A 175 -10.79 2.06 14.42
N THR A 176 -9.52 2.46 14.49
CA THR A 176 -8.40 1.50 14.61
C THR A 176 -8.49 0.71 15.91
N GLY A 177 -8.69 1.37 17.05
CA GLY A 177 -8.84 0.70 18.35
C GLY A 177 -10.00 -0.30 18.36
N ILE A 178 -11.16 0.13 17.87
CA ILE A 178 -12.36 -0.74 17.76
C ILE A 178 -12.09 -1.92 16.83
N GLY A 179 -11.58 -1.65 15.62
CA GLY A 179 -11.38 -2.71 14.63
C GLY A 179 -10.30 -3.71 15.04
N LEU A 180 -9.21 -3.27 15.69
CA LEU A 180 -8.18 -4.16 16.23
C LEU A 180 -8.72 -5.03 17.37
N TRP A 181 -9.58 -4.48 18.22
CA TRP A 181 -10.25 -5.26 19.27
C TRP A 181 -11.21 -6.30 18.66
N GLN A 182 -12.02 -5.90 17.67
CA GLN A 182 -12.99 -6.78 17.01
C GLN A 182 -12.35 -7.88 16.15
N ARG A 183 -11.05 -7.81 15.82
CA ARG A 183 -10.35 -8.92 15.13
C ARG A 183 -10.30 -10.20 15.94
N PHE A 184 -10.47 -10.11 17.26
CA PHE A 184 -10.49 -11.25 18.16
C PHE A 184 -11.90 -11.75 18.49
N ASN A 185 -12.93 -11.16 17.88
CA ASN A 185 -14.32 -11.57 18.07
C ASN A 185 -14.72 -12.60 17.00
N PRO A 186 -14.87 -13.90 17.36
CA PRO A 186 -15.22 -14.93 16.39
C PRO A 186 -16.69 -14.84 15.93
N ASP A 187 -17.56 -14.20 16.71
CA ASP A 187 -19.01 -14.16 16.49
C ASP A 187 -19.45 -12.94 15.65
N ILE A 188 -18.50 -12.18 15.12
CA ILE A 188 -18.82 -10.99 14.33
C ILE A 188 -19.48 -11.38 13.00
N ALA A 189 -20.54 -10.66 12.65
CA ALA A 189 -21.29 -10.90 11.42
C ALA A 189 -20.37 -10.85 10.19
N GLY A 190 -20.64 -11.74 9.22
CA GLY A 190 -19.75 -11.98 8.09
C GLY A 190 -19.40 -10.74 7.25
N TRP A 191 -20.33 -9.78 7.16
CA TRP A 191 -20.18 -8.52 6.43
C TRP A 191 -19.37 -7.45 7.19
N LEU A 192 -19.21 -7.60 8.52
CA LEU A 192 -18.50 -6.65 9.40
C LEU A 192 -17.13 -7.19 9.87
N ARG A 193 -16.69 -8.36 9.37
CA ARG A 193 -15.41 -8.95 9.76
C ARG A 193 -14.23 -7.99 9.54
N PHE A 194 -13.33 -7.95 10.53
CA PHE A 194 -12.11 -7.14 10.49
C PHE A 194 -10.86 -7.93 10.10
N THR A 195 -11.01 -9.24 9.88
CA THR A 195 -9.93 -10.16 9.49
C THR A 195 -9.36 -9.77 8.13
N GLY A 196 -8.04 -9.84 7.99
CA GLY A 196 -7.38 -9.57 6.72
C GLY A 196 -7.83 -10.55 5.62
N HIS A 197 -7.85 -10.07 4.38
CA HIS A 197 -8.20 -10.79 3.17
C HIS A 197 -9.67 -11.22 3.06
N THR A 198 -10.59 -10.66 3.85
CA THR A 198 -12.04 -10.86 3.71
C THR A 198 -12.67 -9.94 2.66
N GLY A 199 -12.16 -8.73 2.48
CA GLY A 199 -12.66 -7.73 1.53
C GLY A 199 -13.99 -7.09 1.93
N VAL A 200 -14.46 -7.28 3.17
CA VAL A 200 -15.74 -6.75 3.65
C VAL A 200 -15.58 -5.44 4.42
N LEU A 201 -16.71 -4.84 4.83
CA LEU A 201 -16.78 -3.51 5.43
C LEU A 201 -15.78 -3.32 6.58
N GLY A 202 -15.75 -4.25 7.54
CA GLY A 202 -14.88 -4.13 8.73
C GLY A 202 -13.40 -4.02 8.36
N GLU A 203 -12.91 -4.94 7.53
CA GLU A 203 -11.52 -4.91 7.04
C GLU A 203 -11.22 -3.63 6.26
N ILE A 204 -12.14 -3.18 5.39
CA ILE A 204 -11.94 -1.96 4.60
C ILE A 204 -11.79 -0.74 5.52
N LEU A 205 -12.72 -0.56 6.46
CA LEU A 205 -12.70 0.56 7.40
C LEU A 205 -11.45 0.55 8.29
N LEU A 206 -11.08 -0.61 8.84
CA LEU A 206 -9.89 -0.72 9.68
C LEU A 206 -8.61 -0.45 8.88
N SER A 207 -8.50 -0.97 7.66
CA SER A 207 -7.31 -0.75 6.83
C SER A 207 -7.13 0.72 6.45
N VAL A 208 -8.23 1.40 6.13
CA VAL A 208 -8.22 2.84 5.85
C VAL A 208 -7.85 3.63 7.10
N ALA A 209 -8.44 3.30 8.26
CA ALA A 209 -8.16 3.97 9.52
C ALA A 209 -6.70 3.81 9.96
N VAL A 210 -6.17 2.58 9.95
CA VAL A 210 -4.76 2.31 10.27
C VAL A 210 -3.84 3.06 9.33
N THR A 211 -4.13 3.04 8.02
CA THR A 211 -3.30 3.74 7.03
C THR A 211 -3.36 5.25 7.19
N ALA A 212 -4.51 5.83 7.55
CA ALA A 212 -4.64 7.26 7.84
C ALA A 212 -3.78 7.67 9.03
N VAL A 213 -3.80 6.89 10.13
CA VAL A 213 -2.94 7.13 11.30
C VAL A 213 -1.46 7.03 10.92
N VAL A 214 -1.05 5.94 10.26
CA VAL A 214 0.34 5.72 9.84
C VAL A 214 0.81 6.81 8.89
N LEU A 215 0.01 7.18 7.90
CA LEU A 215 0.35 8.22 6.93
C LEU A 215 0.53 9.58 7.63
N HIS A 216 -0.40 9.97 8.50
CA HIS A 216 -0.30 11.26 9.19
C HIS A 216 0.94 11.33 10.09
N LEU A 217 1.23 10.25 10.83
CA LEU A 217 2.46 10.14 11.62
C LEU A 217 3.71 10.22 10.73
N CYS A 218 3.73 9.52 9.60
CA CYS A 218 4.85 9.57 8.66
C CYS A 218 5.07 10.97 8.06
N LEU A 219 3.99 11.73 7.80
CA LEU A 219 4.08 13.12 7.33
C LEU A 219 4.68 14.04 8.40
N ILE A 220 4.31 13.85 9.67
CA ILE A 220 4.86 14.62 10.80
C ILE A 220 6.34 14.27 11.02
N ILE A 221 6.65 12.99 11.16
CA ILE A 221 8.00 12.49 11.45
C ILE A 221 8.95 12.77 10.28
N GLY A 222 8.50 12.58 9.03
CA GLY A 222 9.31 12.86 7.85
C GLY A 222 9.70 14.34 7.71
N ARG A 223 8.90 15.26 8.28
CA ARG A 223 9.20 16.68 8.35
C ARG A 223 10.13 17.03 9.51
N GLN A 224 9.94 16.39 10.68
CA GLN A 224 10.70 16.71 11.90
C GLN A 224 12.07 16.04 11.95
N LEU A 225 12.19 14.80 11.44
CA LEU A 225 13.37 13.95 11.57
C LEU A 225 13.85 13.40 10.20
N PRO A 226 14.13 14.27 9.20
CA PRO A 226 14.44 13.83 7.84
C PRO A 226 15.72 13.00 7.72
N ARG A 227 16.71 13.22 8.61
CA ARG A 227 17.96 12.44 8.62
C ARG A 227 17.75 11.02 9.12
N LEU A 228 17.01 10.87 10.22
CA LEU A 228 16.74 9.56 10.82
C LEU A 228 15.82 8.71 9.92
N THR A 229 14.88 9.36 9.25
CA THR A 229 13.94 8.68 8.35
C THR A 229 14.49 8.43 6.94
N PHE A 230 15.71 8.87 6.64
CA PHE A 230 16.31 8.74 5.32
C PHE A 230 16.33 7.30 4.78
N PRO A 231 16.72 6.26 5.54
CA PRO A 231 16.72 4.88 5.04
C PRO A 231 15.31 4.40 4.64
N PHE A 232 14.30 4.74 5.44
CA PHE A 232 12.90 4.43 5.17
C PHE A 232 12.39 5.17 3.94
N ALA A 233 12.67 6.47 3.84
CA ALA A 233 12.32 7.28 2.68
C ALA A 233 13.04 6.81 1.40
N ALA A 234 14.29 6.34 1.52
CA ALA A 234 15.03 5.74 0.42
C ALA A 234 14.34 4.47 -0.08
N LEU A 235 14.06 3.53 0.84
CA LEU A 235 13.37 2.27 0.54
C LEU A 235 12.01 2.52 -0.11
N GLY A 236 11.18 3.35 0.49
CA GLY A 236 9.83 3.63 -0.02
C GLY A 236 9.77 4.38 -1.35
N SER A 237 10.86 5.03 -1.76
CA SER A 237 10.98 5.63 -3.09
C SER A 237 11.43 4.69 -4.19
N MET A 238 11.82 3.48 -3.78
CA MET A 238 12.24 2.37 -4.62
C MET A 238 11.39 1.14 -4.28
N SER A 239 10.12 1.38 -3.97
CA SER A 239 9.19 0.38 -3.45
C SER A 239 8.99 -0.81 -4.38
N LEU A 240 8.96 -0.60 -5.70
CA LEU A 240 8.81 -1.67 -6.69
C LEU A 240 10.10 -2.50 -6.79
N THR A 241 11.27 -1.85 -6.80
CA THR A 241 12.56 -2.54 -6.77
C THR A 241 12.66 -3.43 -5.54
N ILE A 242 12.36 -2.88 -4.35
CA ILE A 242 12.46 -3.63 -3.10
C ILE A 242 11.40 -4.73 -3.02
N TYR A 243 10.21 -4.51 -3.54
CA TYR A 243 9.18 -5.55 -3.62
C TYR A 243 9.61 -6.72 -4.50
N ILE A 244 10.18 -6.45 -5.69
CA ILE A 244 10.74 -7.49 -6.58
C ILE A 244 11.85 -8.25 -5.87
N LEU A 245 12.79 -7.53 -5.24
CA LEU A 245 13.89 -8.15 -4.48
C LEU A 245 13.34 -9.02 -3.37
N HIS A 246 12.38 -8.54 -2.58
CA HIS A 246 11.76 -9.32 -1.51
C HIS A 246 11.18 -10.64 -2.01
N ILE A 247 10.43 -10.65 -3.11
CA ILE A 247 9.90 -11.90 -3.68
C ILE A 247 11.03 -12.85 -4.07
N LEU A 248 12.00 -12.38 -4.84
CA LEU A 248 13.09 -13.21 -5.35
C LEU A 248 13.96 -13.79 -4.23
N THR A 249 14.33 -12.96 -3.25
CA THR A 249 15.20 -13.38 -2.16
C THR A 249 14.47 -14.27 -1.16
N THR A 250 13.16 -14.06 -0.93
CA THR A 250 12.42 -14.89 0.02
C THR A 250 12.17 -16.30 -0.53
N ARG A 251 11.87 -16.45 -1.83
CA ARG A 251 11.78 -17.79 -2.44
C ARG A 251 13.08 -18.56 -2.25
N TYR A 252 14.21 -17.93 -2.54
CA TYR A 252 15.51 -18.56 -2.35
C TYR A 252 15.73 -18.97 -0.89
N TRP A 253 15.42 -18.08 0.05
CA TRP A 253 15.60 -18.32 1.49
C TRP A 253 14.70 -19.44 2.03
N GLN A 254 13.42 -19.45 1.66
CA GLN A 254 12.46 -20.48 2.05
C GLN A 254 12.88 -21.86 1.54
N ALA A 255 13.49 -21.93 0.35
CA ALA A 255 13.93 -23.19 -0.25
C ALA A 255 15.27 -23.72 0.30
N HIS A 256 16.15 -22.87 0.85
CA HIS A 256 17.52 -23.27 1.20
C HIS A 256 17.94 -23.03 2.64
N VAL A 257 17.20 -22.26 3.44
CA VAL A 257 17.64 -21.85 4.78
C VAL A 257 16.61 -22.16 5.85
N SER A 258 15.48 -21.44 5.88
CA SER A 258 14.45 -21.66 6.90
C SER A 258 13.12 -21.04 6.50
N LEU A 259 12.04 -21.77 6.71
CA LEU A 259 10.69 -21.21 6.74
C LEU A 259 10.47 -20.50 8.09
N HIS A 260 9.86 -19.30 8.06
CA HIS A 260 9.40 -18.55 9.25
C HIS A 260 10.47 -18.38 10.35
N ASN A 261 11.38 -17.40 10.20
CA ASN A 261 12.41 -17.05 11.19
C ASN A 261 12.47 -15.53 11.43
N THR A 262 12.20 -15.11 12.67
CA THR A 262 12.14 -13.69 13.05
C THR A 262 13.47 -12.96 12.92
N MET A 263 14.59 -13.59 13.28
CA MET A 263 15.92 -12.97 13.15
C MET A 263 16.29 -12.77 11.68
N ALA A 264 15.97 -13.75 10.83
CA ALA A 264 16.15 -13.63 9.39
C ALA A 264 15.28 -12.51 8.81
N ALA A 265 14.02 -12.40 9.22
CA ALA A 265 13.12 -11.34 8.78
C ALA A 265 13.66 -9.94 9.14
N LEU A 266 14.15 -9.75 10.36
CA LEU A 266 14.80 -8.50 10.78
C LEU A 266 16.08 -8.23 9.99
N GLY A 267 16.89 -9.26 9.73
CA GLY A 267 18.07 -9.17 8.87
C GLY A 267 17.74 -8.71 7.45
N PHE A 268 16.67 -9.24 6.84
CA PHE A 268 16.17 -8.82 5.53
C PHE A 268 15.71 -7.36 5.53
N VAL A 269 14.95 -6.95 6.54
CA VAL A 269 14.50 -5.55 6.70
C VAL A 269 15.71 -4.62 6.80
N LEU A 270 16.67 -4.92 7.67
CA LEU A 270 17.89 -4.14 7.82
C LEU A 270 18.71 -4.09 6.52
N ALA A 271 18.89 -5.23 5.86
CA ALA A 271 19.60 -5.32 4.59
C ALA A 271 18.94 -4.45 3.51
N PHE A 272 17.61 -4.49 3.38
CA PHE A 272 16.90 -3.65 2.40
C PHE A 272 16.93 -2.16 2.76
N LEU A 273 16.89 -1.79 4.04
CA LEU A 273 17.07 -0.40 4.47
C LEU A 273 18.46 0.13 4.11
N VAL A 274 19.51 -0.64 4.42
CA VAL A 274 20.90 -0.28 4.10
C VAL A 274 21.12 -0.23 2.59
N LEU A 275 20.71 -1.27 1.85
CA LEU A 275 20.80 -1.34 0.40
C LEU A 275 20.09 -0.14 -0.25
N SER A 276 18.87 0.18 0.19
CA SER A 276 18.12 1.31 -0.33
C SER A 276 18.80 2.63 -0.02
N ALA A 277 19.31 2.83 1.19
CA ALA A 277 19.99 4.05 1.59
C ALA A 277 21.27 4.29 0.77
N LEU A 278 22.10 3.25 0.61
CA LEU A 278 23.31 3.29 -0.19
C LEU A 278 22.97 3.54 -1.67
N TRP A 279 22.04 2.76 -2.24
CA TRP A 279 21.61 2.95 -3.62
C TRP A 279 21.06 4.36 -3.87
N LYS A 280 20.27 4.89 -2.94
CA LYS A 280 19.75 6.26 -3.05
C LYS A 280 20.87 7.29 -3.12
N LYS A 281 21.92 7.09 -2.33
CA LYS A 281 23.08 8.00 -2.25
C LYS A 281 23.92 7.98 -3.52
N PHE A 282 24.18 6.81 -4.09
CA PHE A 282 25.09 6.67 -5.24
C PHE A 282 24.39 6.64 -6.60
N CYS A 283 23.20 6.03 -6.67
CA CYS A 283 22.50 5.73 -7.92
C CYS A 283 21.17 6.49 -8.05
N GLY A 284 20.63 7.07 -6.97
CA GLY A 284 19.41 7.88 -7.02
C GLY A 284 18.11 7.07 -7.11
N LYS A 285 17.60 6.81 -8.33
CA LYS A 285 16.32 6.10 -8.55
C LYS A 285 16.53 4.58 -8.63
N GLY A 286 15.59 3.79 -8.14
CA GLY A 286 15.66 2.33 -8.17
C GLY A 286 15.56 1.77 -9.60
N PRO A 287 16.22 0.63 -9.91
CA PRO A 287 16.25 0.05 -11.26
C PRO A 287 14.85 -0.19 -11.84
N ALA A 288 13.95 -0.84 -11.11
CA ALA A 288 12.61 -1.15 -11.61
C ALA A 288 11.81 0.14 -11.85
N GLU A 289 11.92 1.13 -10.95
CA GLU A 289 11.25 2.42 -11.12
C GLU A 289 11.82 3.22 -12.31
N ARG A 290 13.11 3.04 -12.65
CA ARG A 290 13.69 3.63 -13.87
C ARG A 290 13.09 2.99 -15.11
N VAL A 291 13.04 1.67 -15.18
CA VAL A 291 12.47 0.92 -16.31
C VAL A 291 11.00 1.31 -16.54
N VAL A 292 10.19 1.30 -15.49
CA VAL A 292 8.77 1.69 -15.60
C VAL A 292 8.62 3.14 -16.07
N ALA A 293 9.44 4.06 -15.56
CA ALA A 293 9.37 5.46 -15.98
C ALA A 293 9.83 5.70 -17.41
N TRP A 294 10.81 4.92 -17.88
CA TRP A 294 11.23 4.90 -19.27
C TRP A 294 10.08 4.37 -20.16
N ALA A 295 9.51 3.21 -19.85
CA ALA A 295 8.40 2.63 -20.61
C ALA A 295 7.18 3.57 -20.70
N ILE A 296 6.81 4.24 -19.60
CA ILE A 296 5.71 5.23 -19.59
C ILE A 296 6.03 6.46 -20.44
N LYS A 297 7.31 6.84 -20.56
CA LYS A 297 7.72 7.96 -21.41
C LYS A 297 7.51 7.60 -22.88
N GLU A 298 7.90 6.40 -23.29
CA GLU A 298 7.75 5.91 -24.67
C GLU A 298 6.27 5.76 -25.07
N VAL A 299 5.41 5.25 -24.17
CA VAL A 299 3.96 5.12 -24.42
C VAL A 299 3.26 6.48 -24.61
N ALA A 300 3.90 7.57 -24.19
CA ALA A 300 3.33 8.92 -24.23
C ALA A 300 4.10 9.90 -25.13
N ALA A 301 5.11 9.41 -25.84
CA ALA A 301 5.79 10.12 -26.93
C ALA A 301 4.88 10.09 -28.16
#